data_AF-A0A9Q1E3C1-F1
#
_entry.id   AF-A0A9Q1E3C1-F1
#
_cell.length_a   1.000
_cell.length_b   1.000
_cell.length_c   1.000
_cell.angle_alpha   90.00
_cell.angle_beta   90.00
_cell.angle_gamma   90.00
#
_symmetry.space_group_name_H-M   'P 1'
#
loop_
_entity.id
_entity.type
_entity.pdbx_description
1 polymer ?
#
loop_
_entity_poly.entity_id
_entity_poly.type
_entity_poly.pdbx_seq_one_letter_code
_entity_poly.pdbx_strand_id
1 'polypeptide(L)'
;MNSAGRIAELEEKLAEQAKECAQLNSETQAARQGQELQREDFKAELLKAKDEALREADERLSSESTGKLAELKKKAEQKIGLIRKQLTTQLEEKAECVRALEVQLEEIKQDMNTREKCTKKLKEQVQSLEDALAQKGELEKQVENTRAEGELETERSLQSLREMYEEKLSALQGEVASHENTIAVMQEREKEKLSSQEEMHARLEETLKKLKQAEEENTSHQVEIDRLNVQILQQNPQAPRQEVLTMTSAEPLGLRQPKAEKQEGYECSMEEEKNSVGEIDACLVDQLKSLKQDRDSLVETYELTLQDMQKQLKAYEEGSPERATADPEGLLSEMRAEQKSLRSQLSEAETEKQKLRKSFSSLQKDLRTLRKEHQVELEYLKKEMVEEYDKKLKLEMEDMEMKHSSGLKQLMREFNTQIAKKEQELESTVRETVGKAQEVEVELLENHREEASQLQKVIAQKDDDLKRTVQRYEEILQKREEEMGARVWEVQKELEELQQSTQNSPQGSLTELQAQLAQKTTLLSEARLKEQEFQETIHTLEDKFRCVHKNSVVTHLGSAYGEAKHYGFDALAEPTEFEYLRKVLFEYMMGRETKTMAKVITSVLKFPPDQTQTIMEKEDSRTLTWLR
;
A
#
# COMPACT_ATOMS: atom_id res chain seq x y z
N MET A 1 68.80 29.71 158.14
CA MET A 1 69.19 28.69 157.15
C MET A 1 67.98 28.40 156.24
N ASN A 2 67.52 29.38 155.43
CA ASN A 2 66.21 29.31 154.73
C ASN A 2 66.26 29.48 153.20
N SER A 3 67.43 29.59 152.57
CA SER A 3 67.55 29.67 151.11
C SER A 3 67.39 28.30 150.44
N ALA A 4 68.08 27.28 150.94
CA ALA A 4 68.13 25.95 150.31
C ALA A 4 66.74 25.30 150.14
N GLY A 5 65.90 25.30 151.18
CA GLY A 5 64.55 24.74 151.10
C GLY A 5 63.67 25.43 150.06
N ARG A 6 63.80 26.76 149.91
CA ARG A 6 63.04 27.56 148.94
C ARG A 6 63.56 27.44 147.51
N ILE A 7 64.81 26.98 147.33
CA ILE A 7 65.37 26.59 146.03
C ILE A 7 64.84 25.21 145.65
N ALA A 8 64.92 24.23 146.55
CA ALA A 8 64.36 22.89 146.32
C ALA A 8 62.86 22.92 145.99
N GLU A 9 62.07 23.74 146.70
CA GLU A 9 60.64 23.94 146.45
C GLU A 9 60.33 24.63 145.10
N LEU A 10 61.31 25.31 144.49
CA LEU A 10 61.21 25.87 143.14
C LEU A 10 61.72 24.88 142.07
N GLU A 11 62.78 24.11 142.37
CA GLU A 11 63.29 23.04 141.52
C GLU A 11 62.25 21.91 141.35
N GLU A 12 61.56 21.55 142.43
CA GLU A 12 60.44 20.58 142.43
C GLU A 12 59.28 21.07 141.54
N LYS A 13 58.84 22.33 141.72
CA LYS A 13 57.78 22.93 140.89
C LYS A 13 58.18 23.10 139.42
N LEU A 14 59.44 23.41 139.15
CA LEU A 14 59.96 23.54 137.79
C LEU A 14 60.13 22.17 137.11
N ALA A 15 60.48 21.12 137.87
CA ALA A 15 60.46 19.74 137.39
C ALA A 15 59.03 19.23 137.14
N GLU A 16 58.07 19.59 137.99
CA GLU A 16 56.65 19.25 137.80
C GLU A 16 56.05 19.97 136.59
N GLN A 17 56.32 21.28 136.42
CA GLN A 17 55.97 22.02 135.20
C GLN A 17 56.66 21.46 133.94
N ALA A 18 57.93 21.07 134.02
CA ALA A 18 58.62 20.44 132.89
C ALA A 18 57.99 19.08 132.52
N LYS A 19 57.51 18.32 133.51
CA LYS A 19 56.77 17.06 133.31
C LYS A 19 55.38 17.30 132.71
N GLU A 20 54.66 18.31 133.17
CA GLU A 20 53.37 18.74 132.62
C GLU A 20 53.53 19.21 131.16
N CYS A 21 54.51 20.06 130.86
CA CYS A 21 54.83 20.47 129.49
C CYS A 21 55.25 19.29 128.60
N ALA A 22 56.03 18.34 129.11
CA ALA A 22 56.41 17.14 128.36
C ALA A 22 55.19 16.25 128.05
N GLN A 23 54.26 16.10 129.01
CA GLN A 23 53.02 15.36 128.80
C GLN A 23 52.10 16.07 127.79
N LEU A 24 51.84 17.37 127.94
CA LEU A 24 51.03 18.15 126.99
C LEU A 24 51.63 18.16 125.56
N ASN A 25 52.95 18.17 125.43
CA ASN A 25 53.63 18.06 124.14
C ASN A 25 53.48 16.65 123.53
N SER A 26 53.52 15.60 124.35
CA SER A 26 53.24 14.22 123.92
C SER A 26 51.78 14.04 123.51
N GLU A 27 50.83 14.61 124.25
CA GLU A 27 49.39 14.54 123.96
C GLU A 27 49.04 15.32 122.68
N THR A 28 49.61 16.51 122.48
CA THR A 28 49.44 17.27 121.23
C THR A 28 50.15 16.64 120.04
N GLN A 29 51.29 15.94 120.24
CA GLN A 29 51.92 15.16 119.17
C GLN A 29 51.06 13.94 118.77
N ALA A 30 50.51 13.21 119.75
CA ALA A 30 49.58 12.11 119.49
C ALA A 30 48.29 12.59 118.80
N ALA A 31 47.73 13.73 119.23
CA ALA A 31 46.57 14.33 118.58
C ALA A 31 46.84 14.76 117.12
N ARG A 32 48.04 15.30 116.82
CA ARG A 32 48.46 15.59 115.45
C ARG A 32 48.56 14.33 114.59
N GLN A 33 49.20 13.27 115.10
CA GLN A 33 49.30 11.99 114.39
C GLN A 33 47.93 11.35 114.14
N GLY A 34 47.01 11.44 115.11
CA GLY A 34 45.61 11.00 114.93
C GLY A 34 44.87 11.80 113.86
N GLN A 35 45.03 13.12 113.81
CA GLN A 35 44.45 13.97 112.75
C GLN A 35 45.10 13.74 111.39
N GLU A 36 46.38 13.36 111.33
CA GLU A 36 47.10 13.04 110.10
C GLU A 36 46.61 11.72 109.51
N LEU A 37 46.51 10.67 110.33
CA LEU A 37 45.88 9.39 109.94
C LEU A 37 44.44 9.58 109.44
N GLN A 38 43.60 10.33 110.18
CA GLN A 38 42.22 10.63 109.74
C GLN A 38 42.15 11.38 108.40
N ARG A 39 43.16 12.20 108.07
CA ARG A 39 43.26 12.87 106.77
C ARG A 39 43.70 11.93 105.66
N GLU A 40 44.57 10.96 105.95
CA GLU A 40 44.96 9.93 104.98
C GLU A 40 43.81 8.96 104.71
N ASP A 41 43.12 8.48 105.75
CA ASP A 41 41.93 7.63 105.63
C ASP A 41 40.83 8.31 104.79
N PHE A 42 40.44 9.54 105.15
CA PHE A 42 39.45 10.32 104.39
C PHE A 42 39.88 10.57 102.94
N LYS A 43 41.17 10.79 102.69
CA LYS A 43 41.72 10.95 101.33
C LYS A 43 41.68 9.63 100.54
N ALA A 44 41.91 8.49 101.19
CA ALA A 44 41.82 7.17 100.58
C ALA A 44 40.36 6.77 100.28
N GLU A 45 39.42 7.11 101.15
CA GLU A 45 37.97 6.96 100.90
C GLU A 45 37.51 7.85 99.74
N LEU A 46 37.92 9.13 99.73
CA LEU A 46 37.59 10.07 98.66
C LEU A 46 38.17 9.66 97.30
N LEU A 47 39.35 9.00 97.28
CA LEU A 47 39.91 8.42 96.05
C LEU A 47 39.08 7.20 95.58
N LYS A 48 38.81 6.23 96.47
CA LYS A 48 37.96 5.06 96.13
C LYS A 48 36.59 5.48 95.60
N ALA A 49 35.94 6.46 96.23
CA ALA A 49 34.65 6.98 95.79
C ALA A 49 34.71 7.66 94.41
N LYS A 50 35.83 8.30 94.06
CA LYS A 50 36.05 8.84 92.70
C LYS A 50 36.32 7.75 91.68
N ASP A 51 37.16 6.77 92.01
CA ASP A 51 37.49 5.67 91.11
C ASP A 51 36.24 4.82 90.81
N GLU A 52 35.39 4.57 91.82
CA GLU A 52 34.13 3.84 91.65
C GLU A 52 33.08 4.65 90.88
N ALA A 53 32.97 5.96 91.10
CA ALA A 53 32.11 6.84 90.30
C ALA A 53 32.55 6.96 88.83
N LEU A 54 33.86 6.97 88.56
CA LEU A 54 34.42 6.87 87.21
C LEU A 54 34.08 5.52 86.57
N ARG A 55 34.25 4.43 87.32
CA ARG A 55 33.91 3.06 86.87
C ARG A 55 32.44 2.94 86.47
N GLU A 56 31.52 3.51 87.26
CA GLU A 56 30.10 3.58 86.90
C GLU A 56 29.84 4.44 85.65
N ALA A 57 30.55 5.56 85.49
CA ALA A 57 30.39 6.44 84.34
C ALA A 57 30.83 5.75 83.04
N ASP A 58 31.96 5.04 83.06
CA ASP A 58 32.44 4.25 81.92
C ASP A 58 31.51 3.07 81.61
N GLU A 59 30.96 2.37 82.61
CA GLU A 59 29.96 1.31 82.38
C GLU A 59 28.65 1.85 81.78
N ARG A 60 28.18 3.03 82.22
CA ARG A 60 27.03 3.72 81.60
C ARG A 60 27.32 4.13 80.16
N LEU A 61 28.46 4.75 79.88
CA LEU A 61 28.85 5.16 78.53
C LEU A 61 29.04 3.97 77.59
N SER A 62 29.65 2.88 78.08
CA SER A 62 29.86 1.65 77.31
C SER A 62 28.53 0.94 76.98
N SER A 63 27.63 0.81 77.95
CA SER A 63 26.30 0.20 77.74
C SER A 63 25.40 1.07 76.85
N GLU A 64 25.43 2.40 76.99
CA GLU A 64 24.68 3.31 76.10
C GLU A 64 25.24 3.30 74.66
N SER A 65 26.56 3.29 74.50
CA SER A 65 27.24 3.24 73.20
C SER A 65 26.96 1.92 72.46
N THR A 66 27.07 0.78 73.15
CA THR A 66 26.76 -0.54 72.57
C THR A 66 25.27 -0.68 72.25
N GLY A 67 24.38 -0.12 73.07
CA GLY A 67 22.94 -0.03 72.77
C GLY A 67 22.64 0.78 71.49
N LYS A 68 23.19 1.99 71.39
CA LYS A 68 23.07 2.84 70.19
C LYS A 68 23.63 2.17 68.93
N LEU A 69 24.76 1.48 69.05
CA LEU A 69 25.36 0.72 67.94
C LEU A 69 24.46 -0.46 67.50
N ALA A 70 23.87 -1.20 68.45
CA ALA A 70 22.94 -2.28 68.15
C ALA A 70 21.65 -1.77 67.46
N GLU A 71 21.11 -0.63 67.89
CA GLU A 71 20.00 0.03 67.20
C GLU A 71 20.34 0.45 65.77
N LEU A 72 21.49 1.10 65.57
CA LEU A 72 21.93 1.54 64.24
C LEU A 72 22.15 0.34 63.31
N LYS A 73 22.75 -0.74 63.81
CA LYS A 73 22.89 -2.01 63.08
C LYS A 73 21.52 -2.57 62.68
N LYS A 74 20.57 -2.67 63.63
CA LYS A 74 19.21 -3.16 63.36
C LYS A 74 18.47 -2.30 62.32
N LYS A 75 18.60 -0.97 62.40
CA LYS A 75 18.04 -0.02 61.43
C LYS A 75 18.67 -0.17 60.04
N ALA A 76 19.99 -0.43 59.96
CA ALA A 76 20.69 -0.71 58.71
C ALA A 76 20.27 -2.06 58.10
N GLU A 77 20.20 -3.12 58.90
CA GLU A 77 19.73 -4.45 58.47
C GLU A 77 18.27 -4.40 57.97
N GLN A 78 17.40 -3.63 58.62
CA GLN A 78 16.04 -3.37 58.15
C GLN A 78 16.00 -2.65 56.79
N LYS A 79 16.81 -1.58 56.60
CA LYS A 79 16.92 -0.89 55.30
C LYS A 79 17.46 -1.80 54.21
N ILE A 80 18.51 -2.58 54.48
CA ILE A 80 19.07 -3.57 53.55
C ILE A 80 18.02 -4.64 53.19
N GLY A 81 17.22 -5.10 54.16
CA GLY A 81 16.13 -6.04 53.94
C GLY A 81 15.02 -5.48 53.04
N LEU A 82 14.66 -4.20 53.19
CA LEU A 82 13.69 -3.52 52.33
C LEU A 82 14.21 -3.35 50.90
N ILE A 83 15.44 -2.83 50.74
CA ILE A 83 16.08 -2.66 49.43
C ILE A 83 16.21 -4.00 48.70
N ARG A 84 16.60 -5.08 49.40
CA ARG A 84 16.66 -6.43 48.82
C ARG A 84 15.30 -6.90 48.32
N LYS A 85 14.22 -6.72 49.10
CA LYS A 85 12.86 -7.08 48.66
C LYS A 85 12.45 -6.31 47.41
N GLN A 86 12.64 -4.99 47.39
CA GLN A 86 12.32 -4.14 46.24
C GLN A 86 13.08 -4.58 44.98
N LEU A 87 14.38 -4.86 45.09
CA LEU A 87 15.19 -5.35 43.97
C LEU A 87 14.77 -6.75 43.51
N THR A 88 14.39 -7.65 44.42
CA THR A 88 13.84 -8.97 44.06
C THR A 88 12.54 -8.83 43.27
N THR A 89 11.58 -8.04 43.76
CA THR A 89 10.30 -7.82 43.06
C THR A 89 10.50 -7.16 41.69
N GLN A 90 11.36 -6.15 41.57
CA GLN A 90 11.69 -5.54 40.27
C GLN A 90 12.38 -6.50 39.29
N LEU A 91 13.13 -7.50 39.78
CA LEU A 91 13.70 -8.55 38.93
C LEU A 91 12.66 -9.59 38.53
N GLU A 92 11.71 -9.92 39.41
CA GLU A 92 10.58 -10.82 39.13
C GLU A 92 9.63 -10.20 38.08
N GLU A 93 9.23 -8.93 38.26
CA GLU A 93 8.43 -8.14 37.32
C GLU A 93 9.10 -8.04 35.94
N LYS A 94 10.41 -7.75 35.89
CA LYS A 94 11.15 -7.71 34.61
C LYS A 94 11.29 -9.08 33.97
N ALA A 95 11.44 -10.16 34.76
CA ALA A 95 11.45 -11.51 34.23
C ALA A 95 10.07 -11.92 33.67
N GLU A 96 8.96 -11.43 34.23
CA GLU A 96 7.61 -11.62 33.69
C GLU A 96 7.40 -10.81 32.41
N CYS A 97 7.83 -9.55 32.37
CA CYS A 97 7.81 -8.73 31.17
C CYS A 97 8.59 -9.38 30.01
N VAL A 98 9.80 -9.90 30.27
CA VAL A 98 10.58 -10.64 29.27
C VAL A 98 9.84 -11.89 28.78
N ARG A 99 9.29 -12.71 29.69
CA ARG A 99 8.50 -13.90 29.29
C ARG A 99 7.29 -13.54 28.42
N ALA A 100 6.60 -12.45 28.72
CA ALA A 100 5.46 -11.98 27.92
C ALA A 100 5.90 -11.55 26.50
N LEU A 101 7.03 -10.84 26.38
CA LEU A 101 7.59 -10.44 25.09
C LEU A 101 8.10 -11.65 24.29
N GLU A 102 8.69 -12.66 24.93
CA GLU A 102 9.09 -13.92 24.29
C GLU A 102 7.89 -14.66 23.68
N VAL A 103 6.76 -14.73 24.39
CA VAL A 103 5.52 -15.33 23.88
C VAL A 103 4.98 -14.55 22.67
N GLN A 104 4.86 -13.23 22.77
CA GLN A 104 4.39 -12.39 21.65
C GLN A 104 5.29 -12.52 20.41
N LEU A 105 6.60 -12.61 20.60
CA LEU A 105 7.56 -12.78 19.52
C LEU A 105 7.41 -14.15 18.83
N GLU A 106 7.09 -15.20 19.58
CA GLU A 106 6.80 -16.53 19.01
C GLU A 106 5.43 -16.62 18.33
N GLU A 107 4.41 -15.94 18.85
CA GLU A 107 3.13 -15.74 18.17
C GLU A 107 3.34 -15.04 16.81
N ILE A 108 4.08 -13.92 16.79
CA ILE A 108 4.40 -13.17 15.56
C ILE A 108 5.16 -14.03 14.54
N LYS A 109 6.10 -14.88 14.96
CA LYS A 109 6.78 -15.85 14.06
C LYS A 109 5.82 -16.86 13.47
N GLN A 110 4.91 -17.42 14.26
CA GLN A 110 3.90 -18.37 13.77
C GLN A 110 2.96 -17.68 12.77
N ASP A 111 2.55 -16.45 13.07
CA ASP A 111 1.66 -15.64 12.25
C ASP A 111 2.36 -15.13 10.96
N MET A 112 3.68 -15.00 10.96
CA MET A 112 4.48 -14.77 9.75
C MET A 112 4.54 -16.05 8.88
N ASN A 113 4.74 -17.21 9.49
CA ASN A 113 4.84 -18.52 8.82
C ASN A 113 3.49 -18.93 8.19
N THR A 114 2.36 -18.67 8.84
CA THR A 114 1.02 -18.87 8.25
C THR A 114 0.76 -17.93 7.07
N ARG A 115 1.13 -16.64 7.17
CA ARG A 115 1.08 -15.69 6.04
C ARG A 115 1.96 -16.14 4.88
N GLU A 116 3.20 -16.53 5.11
CA GLU A 116 4.13 -17.01 4.08
C GLU A 116 3.55 -18.22 3.31
N LYS A 117 2.96 -19.18 4.03
CA LYS A 117 2.25 -20.33 3.43
C LYS A 117 1.02 -19.92 2.62
N CYS A 118 0.30 -18.88 3.03
CA CYS A 118 -0.80 -18.31 2.26
C CYS A 118 -0.31 -17.63 0.98
N THR A 119 0.73 -16.79 1.08
CA THR A 119 1.36 -16.12 -0.08
C THR A 119 1.91 -17.12 -1.10
N LYS A 120 2.49 -18.25 -0.67
CA LYS A 120 2.92 -19.33 -1.57
C LYS A 120 1.76 -19.94 -2.36
N LYS A 121 0.67 -20.30 -1.68
CA LYS A 121 -0.56 -20.81 -2.34
C LYS A 121 -1.17 -19.80 -3.32
N LEU A 122 -1.22 -18.52 -2.94
CA LEU A 122 -1.72 -17.46 -3.82
C LEU A 122 -0.82 -17.30 -5.06
N LYS A 123 0.50 -17.41 -4.91
CA LYS A 123 1.43 -17.38 -6.06
C LYS A 123 1.27 -18.59 -6.97
N GLU A 124 1.08 -19.79 -6.41
CA GLU A 124 0.77 -21.02 -7.16
C GLU A 124 -0.56 -20.89 -7.94
N GLN A 125 -1.58 -20.26 -7.34
CA GLN A 125 -2.85 -19.98 -8.00
C GLN A 125 -2.72 -18.93 -9.11
N VAL A 126 -1.95 -17.85 -8.92
CA VAL A 126 -1.68 -16.84 -9.95
C VAL A 126 -0.97 -17.47 -11.14
N GLN A 127 0.10 -18.25 -10.91
CA GLN A 127 0.81 -18.95 -12.00
C GLN A 127 -0.13 -19.85 -12.81
N SER A 128 -0.98 -20.64 -12.13
CA SER A 128 -1.96 -21.51 -12.79
C SER A 128 -2.98 -20.74 -13.66
N LEU A 129 -3.36 -19.52 -13.25
CA LEU A 129 -4.23 -18.64 -14.03
C LEU A 129 -3.49 -17.98 -15.20
N GLU A 130 -2.22 -17.58 -15.02
CA GLU A 130 -1.36 -17.07 -16.11
C GLU A 130 -1.15 -18.14 -17.19
N ASP A 131 -0.83 -19.37 -16.78
CA ASP A 131 -0.65 -20.52 -17.67
C ASP A 131 -1.96 -20.86 -18.43
N ALA A 132 -3.11 -20.79 -17.76
CA ALA A 132 -4.43 -21.01 -18.38
C ALA A 132 -4.82 -19.88 -19.36
N LEU A 133 -4.47 -18.63 -19.06
CA LEU A 133 -4.68 -17.50 -19.98
C LEU A 133 -3.78 -17.59 -21.22
N ALA A 134 -2.54 -18.05 -21.07
CA ALA A 134 -1.65 -18.32 -22.19
C ALA A 134 -2.19 -19.43 -23.11
N GLN A 135 -2.70 -20.52 -22.52
CA GLN A 135 -3.37 -21.59 -23.29
C GLN A 135 -4.62 -21.08 -24.01
N LYS A 136 -5.44 -20.24 -23.36
CA LYS A 136 -6.62 -19.63 -23.98
C LYS A 136 -6.25 -18.77 -25.19
N GLY A 137 -5.20 -17.94 -25.09
CA GLY A 137 -4.75 -17.09 -26.21
C GLY A 137 -4.27 -17.88 -27.43
N GLU A 138 -3.56 -19.00 -27.22
CA GLU A 138 -3.14 -19.88 -28.32
C GLU A 138 -4.33 -20.65 -28.94
N LEU A 139 -5.33 -21.04 -28.14
CA LEU A 139 -6.59 -21.60 -28.67
C LEU A 139 -7.41 -20.57 -29.47
N GLU A 140 -7.51 -19.33 -29.01
CA GLU A 140 -8.19 -18.25 -29.73
C GLU A 140 -7.55 -17.98 -31.09
N LYS A 141 -6.22 -17.97 -31.15
CA LYS A 141 -5.43 -17.86 -32.39
C LYS A 141 -5.61 -19.07 -33.33
N GLN A 142 -5.77 -20.29 -32.80
CA GLN A 142 -6.08 -21.46 -33.63
C GLN A 142 -7.51 -21.40 -34.21
N VAL A 143 -8.48 -20.86 -33.45
CA VAL A 143 -9.84 -20.58 -33.95
C VAL A 143 -9.83 -19.47 -35.01
N GLU A 144 -9.03 -18.42 -34.84
CA GLU A 144 -8.88 -17.36 -35.83
C GLU A 144 -8.23 -17.86 -37.13
N ASN A 145 -7.16 -18.66 -37.04
CA ASN A 145 -6.52 -19.29 -38.20
C ASN A 145 -7.48 -20.21 -38.97
N THR A 146 -8.13 -21.16 -38.29
CA THR A 146 -9.05 -22.11 -38.95
C THR A 146 -10.28 -21.42 -39.53
N ARG A 147 -10.73 -20.31 -38.93
CA ARG A 147 -11.74 -19.43 -39.53
C ARG A 147 -11.23 -18.74 -40.80
N ALA A 148 -10.03 -18.15 -40.78
CA ALA A 148 -9.46 -17.47 -41.94
C ALA A 148 -9.18 -18.44 -43.10
N GLU A 149 -8.73 -19.67 -42.81
CA GLU A 149 -8.60 -20.76 -43.78
C GLU A 149 -9.96 -21.14 -44.40
N GLY A 150 -11.01 -21.23 -43.59
CA GLY A 150 -12.38 -21.49 -44.06
C GLY A 150 -12.95 -20.36 -44.92
N GLU A 151 -12.76 -19.10 -44.52
CA GLU A 151 -13.18 -17.92 -45.30
C GLU A 151 -12.45 -17.89 -46.66
N LEU A 152 -11.13 -18.12 -46.67
CA LEU A 152 -10.30 -18.21 -47.88
C LEU A 152 -10.74 -19.35 -48.82
N GLU A 153 -11.11 -20.52 -48.30
CA GLU A 153 -11.58 -21.64 -49.11
C GLU A 153 -12.97 -21.41 -49.70
N THR A 154 -13.86 -20.70 -48.97
CA THR A 154 -15.13 -20.24 -49.54
C THR A 154 -14.92 -19.18 -50.63
N GLU A 155 -13.93 -18.29 -50.49
CA GLU A 155 -13.61 -17.30 -51.52
C GLU A 155 -13.06 -17.95 -52.80
N ARG A 156 -12.14 -18.91 -52.68
CA ARG A 156 -11.66 -19.74 -53.81
C ARG A 156 -12.80 -20.46 -54.52
N SER A 157 -13.69 -21.10 -53.75
CA SER A 157 -14.85 -21.83 -54.27
C SER A 157 -15.82 -20.90 -55.02
N LEU A 158 -16.04 -19.70 -54.49
CA LEU A 158 -16.88 -18.67 -55.14
C LEU A 158 -16.19 -18.06 -56.37
N GLN A 159 -14.87 -17.92 -56.39
CA GLN A 159 -14.12 -17.46 -57.56
C GLN A 159 -14.20 -18.47 -58.70
N SER A 160 -13.89 -19.75 -58.46
CA SER A 160 -14.00 -20.79 -59.48
C SER A 160 -15.43 -20.93 -60.04
N LEU A 161 -16.44 -20.75 -59.18
CA LEU A 161 -17.84 -20.71 -59.61
C LEU A 161 -18.14 -19.49 -60.52
N ARG A 162 -17.57 -18.31 -60.24
CA ARG A 162 -17.70 -17.12 -61.10
C ARG A 162 -17.04 -17.34 -62.46
N GLU A 163 -15.80 -17.83 -62.47
CA GLU A 163 -15.02 -18.11 -63.68
C GLU A 163 -15.79 -19.07 -64.60
N MET A 164 -16.34 -20.17 -64.06
CA MET A 164 -17.19 -21.11 -64.81
C MET A 164 -18.47 -20.48 -65.39
N TYR A 165 -19.08 -19.50 -64.71
CA TYR A 165 -20.21 -18.74 -65.27
C TYR A 165 -19.78 -17.71 -66.31
N GLU A 166 -18.60 -17.10 -66.17
CA GLU A 166 -18.02 -16.14 -67.12
C GLU A 166 -17.58 -16.82 -68.43
N GLU A 167 -17.01 -18.02 -68.34
CA GLU A 167 -16.76 -18.91 -69.49
C GLU A 167 -18.05 -19.25 -70.23
N LYS A 168 -19.12 -19.65 -69.51
CA LYS A 168 -20.43 -19.94 -70.12
C LYS A 168 -21.07 -18.72 -70.79
N LEU A 169 -20.96 -17.54 -70.17
CA LEU A 169 -21.42 -16.30 -70.78
C LEU A 169 -20.62 -15.96 -72.04
N SER A 170 -19.30 -16.17 -72.02
CA SER A 170 -18.42 -15.96 -73.17
C SER A 170 -18.72 -16.92 -74.32
N ALA A 171 -18.98 -18.20 -74.02
CA ALA A 171 -19.39 -19.20 -75.00
C ALA A 171 -20.73 -18.84 -75.66
N LEU A 172 -21.75 -18.48 -74.86
CA LEU A 172 -23.06 -18.04 -75.37
C LEU A 172 -22.97 -16.76 -76.20
N GLN A 173 -22.09 -15.81 -75.83
CA GLN A 173 -21.82 -14.62 -76.65
C GLN A 173 -21.18 -14.99 -78.00
N GLY A 174 -20.27 -15.98 -78.02
CA GLY A 174 -19.70 -16.54 -79.25
C GLY A 174 -20.72 -17.23 -80.15
N GLU A 175 -21.64 -18.01 -79.57
CA GLU A 175 -22.77 -18.64 -80.29
C GLU A 175 -23.70 -17.58 -80.90
N VAL A 176 -24.06 -16.54 -80.13
CA VAL A 176 -24.87 -15.42 -80.63
C VAL A 176 -24.18 -14.70 -81.79
N ALA A 177 -22.89 -14.35 -81.66
CA ALA A 177 -22.13 -13.72 -82.74
C ALA A 177 -22.01 -14.62 -83.99
N SER A 178 -21.91 -15.94 -83.81
CA SER A 178 -21.92 -16.91 -84.92
C SER A 178 -23.28 -16.93 -85.64
N HIS A 179 -24.39 -16.89 -84.90
CA HIS A 179 -25.73 -16.78 -85.47
C HIS A 179 -25.97 -15.43 -86.17
N GLU A 180 -25.51 -14.31 -85.61
CA GLU A 180 -25.59 -12.99 -86.24
C GLU A 180 -24.84 -12.95 -87.59
N ASN A 181 -23.61 -13.49 -87.63
CA ASN A 181 -22.85 -13.65 -88.88
C ASN A 181 -23.59 -14.54 -89.89
N THR A 182 -24.18 -15.65 -89.45
CA THR A 182 -24.95 -16.56 -90.30
C THR A 182 -26.19 -15.86 -90.89
N ILE A 183 -26.89 -15.05 -90.10
CA ILE A 183 -28.03 -14.24 -90.54
C ILE A 183 -27.57 -13.19 -91.57
N ALA A 184 -26.45 -12.50 -91.34
CA ALA A 184 -25.90 -11.52 -92.28
C ALA A 184 -25.56 -12.15 -93.65
N VAL A 185 -24.91 -13.32 -93.66
CA VAL A 185 -24.60 -14.07 -94.89
C VAL A 185 -25.88 -14.49 -95.63
N MET A 186 -26.91 -14.92 -94.90
CA MET A 186 -28.21 -15.27 -95.51
C MET A 186 -28.92 -14.04 -96.10
N GLN A 187 -28.88 -12.89 -95.42
CA GLN A 187 -29.45 -11.64 -95.93
C GLN A 187 -28.72 -11.15 -97.20
N GLU A 188 -27.39 -11.21 -97.24
CA GLU A 188 -26.64 -10.81 -98.44
C GLU A 188 -26.97 -11.72 -99.63
N ARG A 189 -27.04 -13.04 -99.39
CA ARG A 189 -27.47 -14.03 -100.40
C ARG A 189 -28.91 -13.84 -100.86
N GLU A 190 -29.77 -13.20 -100.08
CA GLU A 190 -31.12 -12.80 -100.52
C GLU A 190 -31.10 -11.54 -101.38
N LYS A 191 -30.23 -10.55 -101.09
CA LYS A 191 -29.99 -9.41 -101.99
C LYS A 191 -29.43 -9.87 -103.34
N GLU A 192 -28.47 -10.79 -103.36
CA GLU A 192 -27.91 -11.37 -104.58
C GLU A 192 -28.98 -12.04 -105.45
N LYS A 193 -29.87 -12.85 -104.83
CA LYS A 193 -31.02 -13.45 -105.52
C LYS A 193 -31.96 -12.40 -106.10
N LEU A 194 -32.31 -11.37 -105.33
CA LEU A 194 -33.18 -10.28 -105.77
C LEU A 194 -32.56 -9.54 -106.95
N SER A 195 -31.29 -9.15 -106.87
CA SER A 195 -30.56 -8.49 -107.97
C SER A 195 -30.48 -9.38 -109.22
N SER A 196 -30.19 -10.68 -109.06
CA SER A 196 -30.22 -11.62 -110.18
C SER A 196 -31.62 -11.82 -110.78
N GLN A 197 -32.68 -11.70 -109.97
CA GLN A 197 -34.07 -11.77 -110.44
C GLN A 197 -34.48 -10.47 -111.17
N GLU A 198 -34.03 -9.31 -110.70
CA GLU A 198 -34.19 -8.02 -111.37
C GLU A 198 -33.47 -7.98 -112.73
N GLU A 199 -32.24 -8.49 -112.81
CA GLU A 199 -31.53 -8.67 -114.09
C GLU A 199 -32.30 -9.58 -115.06
N MET A 200 -32.80 -10.72 -114.57
CA MET A 200 -33.59 -11.64 -115.39
C MET A 200 -34.91 -11.02 -115.85
N HIS A 201 -35.57 -10.21 -115.01
CA HIS A 201 -36.76 -9.46 -115.39
C HIS A 201 -36.45 -8.38 -116.45
N ALA A 202 -35.34 -7.65 -116.32
CA ALA A 202 -34.91 -6.67 -117.31
C ALA A 202 -34.61 -7.30 -118.67
N ARG A 203 -33.94 -8.47 -118.69
CA ARG A 203 -33.71 -9.26 -119.91
C ARG A 203 -35.02 -9.73 -120.55
N LEU A 204 -35.98 -10.21 -119.74
CA LEU A 204 -37.30 -10.60 -120.22
C LEU A 204 -38.05 -9.40 -120.84
N GLU A 205 -38.03 -8.23 -120.20
CA GLU A 205 -38.64 -7.01 -120.72
C GLU A 205 -38.00 -6.55 -122.03
N GLU A 206 -36.68 -6.68 -122.18
CA GLU A 206 -35.97 -6.42 -123.44
C GLU A 206 -36.41 -7.40 -124.54
N THR A 207 -36.55 -8.70 -124.23
CA THR A 207 -37.07 -9.68 -125.20
C THR A 207 -38.53 -9.43 -125.59
N LEU A 208 -39.37 -8.94 -124.66
CA LEU A 208 -40.75 -8.54 -124.97
C LEU A 208 -40.81 -7.29 -125.87
N LYS A 209 -39.88 -6.34 -125.71
CA LYS A 209 -39.75 -5.19 -126.61
C LYS A 209 -39.32 -5.62 -128.02
N LYS A 210 -38.35 -6.52 -128.12
CA LYS A 210 -37.92 -7.11 -129.41
C LYS A 210 -39.02 -7.94 -130.07
N LEU A 211 -39.79 -8.69 -129.28
CA LEU A 211 -40.96 -9.45 -129.77
C LEU A 211 -42.02 -8.51 -130.35
N LYS A 212 -42.39 -7.45 -129.63
CA LYS A 212 -43.34 -6.44 -130.12
C LYS A 212 -42.87 -5.75 -131.40
N GLN A 213 -41.60 -5.37 -131.49
CA GLN A 213 -41.04 -4.80 -132.71
C GLN A 213 -41.13 -5.80 -133.87
N ALA A 214 -40.80 -7.07 -133.64
CA ALA A 214 -40.95 -8.11 -134.66
C ALA A 214 -42.41 -8.38 -135.04
N GLU A 215 -43.37 -8.26 -134.10
CA GLU A 215 -44.81 -8.32 -134.38
C GLU A 215 -45.26 -7.13 -135.23
N GLU A 216 -44.83 -5.90 -134.89
CA GLU A 216 -45.10 -4.69 -135.68
C GLU A 216 -44.53 -4.80 -137.10
N GLU A 217 -43.26 -5.21 -137.25
CA GLU A 217 -42.63 -5.51 -138.54
C GLU A 217 -43.40 -6.60 -139.30
N ASN A 218 -43.83 -7.67 -138.65
CA ASN A 218 -44.60 -8.75 -139.27
C ASN A 218 -46.01 -8.30 -139.71
N THR A 219 -46.68 -7.40 -138.96
CA THR A 219 -47.92 -6.77 -139.43
C THR A 219 -47.70 -5.85 -140.63
N SER A 220 -46.56 -5.15 -140.69
CA SER A 220 -46.19 -4.35 -141.86
C SER A 220 -45.93 -5.24 -143.09
N HIS A 221 -45.21 -6.36 -142.92
CA HIS A 221 -45.04 -7.38 -143.95
C HIS A 221 -46.38 -7.99 -144.40
N GLN A 222 -47.31 -8.26 -143.48
CA GLN A 222 -48.65 -8.76 -143.81
C GLN A 222 -49.46 -7.74 -144.63
N VAL A 223 -49.40 -6.45 -144.29
CA VAL A 223 -50.05 -5.38 -145.08
C VAL A 223 -49.45 -5.27 -146.49
N GLU A 224 -48.13 -5.43 -146.65
CA GLU A 224 -47.49 -5.42 -147.97
C GLU A 224 -47.81 -6.70 -148.77
N ILE A 225 -47.90 -7.86 -148.12
CA ILE A 225 -48.40 -9.12 -148.70
C ILE A 225 -49.83 -8.95 -149.20
N ASP A 226 -50.72 -8.34 -148.40
CA ASP A 226 -52.10 -8.10 -148.81
C ASP A 226 -52.20 -7.07 -149.94
N ARG A 227 -51.33 -6.05 -149.98
CA ARG A 227 -51.21 -5.14 -151.12
C ARG A 227 -50.79 -5.87 -152.40
N LEU A 228 -49.84 -6.79 -152.30
CA LEU A 228 -49.37 -7.62 -153.42
C LEU A 228 -50.45 -8.63 -153.86
N ASN A 229 -51.20 -9.21 -152.94
CA ASN A 229 -52.35 -10.08 -153.25
C ASN A 229 -53.45 -9.32 -154.03
N VAL A 230 -53.76 -8.08 -153.64
CA VAL A 230 -54.68 -7.20 -154.39
C VAL A 230 -54.13 -6.86 -155.77
N GLN A 231 -52.82 -6.71 -155.92
CA GLN A 231 -52.17 -6.45 -157.21
C GLN A 231 -52.19 -7.68 -158.13
N ILE A 232 -52.06 -8.89 -157.58
CA ILE A 232 -52.19 -10.18 -158.30
C ILE A 232 -53.65 -10.40 -158.76
N LEU A 233 -54.64 -10.03 -157.94
CA LEU A 233 -56.07 -10.19 -158.26
C LEU A 233 -56.56 -9.40 -159.48
N GLN A 234 -55.76 -8.50 -160.05
CA GLN A 234 -56.13 -7.73 -161.25
C GLN A 234 -55.68 -8.36 -162.58
N GLN A 235 -54.94 -9.49 -162.59
CA GLN A 235 -54.53 -10.16 -163.82
C GLN A 235 -54.83 -11.66 -163.84
N ASN A 236 -55.68 -12.06 -164.79
CA ASN A 236 -56.04 -13.43 -165.19
C ASN A 236 -56.83 -14.29 -164.16
N PRO A 237 -58.11 -14.66 -164.44
CA PRO A 237 -58.94 -15.42 -163.49
C PRO A 237 -58.98 -16.93 -163.77
N GLN A 238 -58.39 -17.78 -162.90
CA GLN A 238 -58.87 -19.16 -162.68
C GLN A 238 -58.29 -19.90 -161.44
N ALA A 239 -59.15 -20.07 -160.43
CA ALA A 239 -59.25 -21.25 -159.53
C ALA A 239 -58.03 -21.63 -158.63
N PRO A 240 -58.17 -22.59 -157.68
CA PRO A 240 -58.72 -22.25 -156.36
C PRO A 240 -57.90 -22.74 -155.15
N ARG A 241 -58.44 -22.48 -153.94
CA ARG A 241 -57.93 -22.83 -152.60
C ARG A 241 -57.83 -24.34 -152.30
N GLN A 242 -57.20 -24.62 -151.15
CA GLN A 242 -57.39 -25.75 -150.18
C GLN A 242 -56.31 -26.85 -150.17
N GLU A 243 -56.02 -27.55 -149.06
CA GLU A 243 -55.95 -27.23 -147.60
C GLU A 243 -55.51 -28.51 -146.82
N VAL A 244 -55.23 -28.40 -145.51
CA VAL A 244 -55.43 -29.46 -144.47
C VAL A 244 -54.48 -30.70 -144.40
N LEU A 245 -53.57 -30.63 -143.41
CA LEU A 245 -53.23 -31.61 -142.34
C LEU A 245 -52.91 -33.11 -142.60
N THR A 246 -51.78 -33.57 -142.05
CA THR A 246 -51.69 -34.44 -140.82
C THR A 246 -50.21 -34.56 -140.38
N MET A 247 -49.82 -34.41 -139.10
CA MET A 247 -49.74 -35.41 -137.98
C MET A 247 -48.74 -36.58 -138.25
N THR A 248 -47.95 -37.12 -137.30
CA THR A 248 -48.05 -37.16 -135.81
C THR A 248 -46.70 -37.50 -135.12
N SER A 249 -46.68 -37.56 -133.77
CA SER A 249 -45.75 -38.32 -132.86
C SER A 249 -44.36 -37.72 -132.53
N ALA A 250 -43.76 -37.94 -131.34
CA ALA A 250 -44.28 -38.38 -130.03
C ALA A 250 -43.33 -38.11 -128.83
N GLU A 251 -43.89 -38.26 -127.62
CA GLU A 251 -43.34 -38.36 -126.25
C GLU A 251 -42.17 -39.37 -126.04
N PRO A 252 -41.42 -39.40 -124.88
CA PRO A 252 -41.98 -39.71 -123.54
C PRO A 252 -41.27 -39.15 -122.26
N LEU A 253 -41.80 -39.58 -121.10
CA LEU A 253 -41.46 -39.22 -119.70
C LEU A 253 -40.34 -40.11 -119.06
N GLY A 254 -39.73 -39.69 -117.93
CA GLY A 254 -38.79 -40.55 -117.16
C GLY A 254 -38.23 -40.02 -115.81
N LEU A 255 -38.82 -40.47 -114.68
CA LEU A 255 -38.52 -40.18 -113.25
C LEU A 255 -37.07 -40.39 -112.73
N ARG A 256 -36.59 -39.55 -111.78
CA ARG A 256 -36.03 -39.98 -110.47
C ARG A 256 -35.76 -38.86 -109.42
N GLN A 257 -35.77 -39.24 -108.14
CA GLN A 257 -35.21 -38.55 -106.94
C GLN A 257 -34.03 -39.42 -106.38
N PRO A 258 -33.34 -39.18 -105.21
CA PRO A 258 -33.51 -38.17 -104.13
C PRO A 258 -32.21 -37.64 -103.42
N LYS A 259 -32.38 -37.01 -102.23
CA LYS A 259 -31.47 -36.91 -101.03
C LYS A 259 -30.26 -35.93 -100.99
N ALA A 260 -30.43 -34.90 -100.16
CA ALA A 260 -29.72 -34.58 -98.89
C ALA A 260 -28.21 -34.87 -98.65
N GLU A 261 -27.55 -33.85 -98.07
CA GLU A 261 -26.55 -33.83 -96.98
C GLU A 261 -25.21 -34.61 -97.07
N LYS A 262 -24.12 -33.83 -97.10
CA LYS A 262 -22.92 -33.81 -96.21
C LYS A 262 -21.86 -32.87 -96.81
N GLN A 263 -20.81 -32.36 -96.15
CA GLN A 263 -20.39 -32.07 -94.76
C GLN A 263 -18.87 -31.72 -94.88
N GLU A 264 -18.24 -31.07 -93.89
CA GLU A 264 -16.78 -30.96 -93.77
C GLU A 264 -16.07 -32.34 -93.76
N GLY A 265 -14.74 -32.47 -93.93
CA GLY A 265 -13.70 -31.46 -94.14
C GLY A 265 -12.49 -31.66 -93.21
N TYR A 266 -11.46 -32.32 -93.76
CA TYR A 266 -10.12 -32.57 -93.17
C TYR A 266 -10.00 -33.59 -92.01
N GLU A 267 -8.78 -34.14 -91.89
CA GLU A 267 -8.37 -35.23 -90.99
C GLU A 267 -7.33 -34.74 -89.95
N CYS A 268 -6.90 -35.69 -89.07
CA CYS A 268 -5.60 -35.73 -88.35
C CYS A 268 -5.52 -35.02 -86.98
N SER A 269 -4.76 -35.47 -85.95
CA SER A 269 -4.50 -36.84 -85.40
C SER A 269 -3.64 -36.74 -84.12
N MET A 270 -3.79 -37.68 -83.15
CA MET A 270 -2.84 -38.08 -82.08
C MET A 270 -2.46 -37.03 -80.97
N GLU A 271 -2.61 -37.32 -79.66
CA GLU A 271 -1.62 -37.88 -78.67
C GLU A 271 -0.45 -36.94 -78.28
N GLU A 272 0.04 -36.82 -77.03
CA GLU A 272 -0.57 -37.01 -75.68
C GLU A 272 -0.15 -35.77 -74.80
N GLU A 273 0.27 -35.70 -73.52
CA GLU A 273 0.51 -36.58 -72.35
C GLU A 273 0.16 -35.72 -71.10
N LYS A 274 -0.83 -36.05 -70.25
CA LYS A 274 -0.84 -36.93 -69.05
C LYS A 274 -0.21 -36.34 -67.75
N ASN A 275 -0.83 -36.70 -66.61
CA ASN A 275 -0.31 -36.72 -65.23
C ASN A 275 -0.30 -35.45 -64.33
N SER A 276 -1.45 -35.13 -63.71
CA SER A 276 -1.48 -34.77 -62.26
C SER A 276 -2.84 -35.00 -61.55
N VAL A 277 -3.79 -35.73 -62.13
CA VAL A 277 -5.16 -35.92 -61.58
C VAL A 277 -5.28 -37.32 -60.96
N GLY A 278 -4.60 -37.55 -59.83
CA GLY A 278 -4.52 -38.87 -59.20
C GLY A 278 -5.61 -39.20 -58.18
N GLU A 279 -6.11 -38.20 -57.45
CA GLU A 279 -6.88 -38.43 -56.21
C GLU A 279 -8.35 -37.94 -56.29
N ILE A 280 -8.65 -37.00 -57.18
CA ILE A 280 -10.03 -36.54 -57.46
C ILE A 280 -10.78 -37.59 -58.30
N ASP A 281 -10.07 -38.27 -59.19
CA ASP A 281 -10.63 -39.16 -60.21
C ASP A 281 -11.35 -40.37 -59.59
N ALA A 282 -10.84 -40.92 -58.48
CA ALA A 282 -11.45 -42.04 -57.76
C ALA A 282 -12.87 -41.71 -57.24
N CYS A 283 -13.08 -40.51 -56.72
CA CYS A 283 -14.39 -40.09 -56.19
C CYS A 283 -15.40 -39.86 -57.32
N LEU A 284 -14.98 -39.25 -58.42
CA LEU A 284 -15.82 -39.07 -59.62
C LEU A 284 -16.16 -40.41 -60.28
N VAL A 285 -15.23 -41.35 -60.33
CA VAL A 285 -15.45 -42.70 -60.86
C VAL A 285 -16.50 -43.47 -60.03
N ASP A 286 -16.51 -43.34 -58.70
CA ASP A 286 -17.53 -44.01 -57.87
C ASP A 286 -18.89 -43.31 -57.92
N GLN A 287 -18.94 -41.97 -58.04
CA GLN A 287 -20.20 -41.27 -58.33
C GLN A 287 -20.76 -41.64 -59.72
N LEU A 288 -19.91 -41.80 -60.74
CA LEU A 288 -20.32 -42.26 -62.07
C LEU A 288 -20.77 -43.73 -62.07
N LYS A 289 -20.21 -44.60 -61.22
CA LYS A 289 -20.73 -45.97 -61.01
C LYS A 289 -22.12 -45.93 -60.38
N SER A 290 -22.33 -45.14 -59.32
CA SER A 290 -23.66 -44.95 -58.69
C SER A 290 -24.68 -44.49 -59.72
N LEU A 291 -24.45 -43.35 -60.37
CA LEU A 291 -25.36 -42.79 -61.37
C LEU A 291 -25.61 -43.74 -62.54
N LYS A 292 -24.64 -44.58 -62.89
CA LYS A 292 -24.83 -45.64 -63.89
C LYS A 292 -25.70 -46.78 -63.38
N GLN A 293 -25.56 -47.24 -62.13
CA GLN A 293 -26.45 -48.25 -61.55
C GLN A 293 -27.87 -47.70 -61.36
N ASP A 294 -28.02 -46.44 -60.93
CA ASP A 294 -29.30 -45.76 -60.80
C ASP A 294 -29.99 -45.62 -62.17
N ARG A 295 -29.23 -45.27 -63.22
CA ARG A 295 -29.71 -45.23 -64.61
C ARG A 295 -30.09 -46.61 -65.14
N ASP A 296 -29.23 -47.61 -64.95
CA ASP A 296 -29.39 -48.93 -65.56
C ASP A 296 -30.54 -49.71 -64.87
N SER A 297 -30.74 -49.51 -63.56
CA SER A 297 -31.93 -50.02 -62.84
C SER A 297 -33.21 -49.25 -63.20
N LEU A 298 -33.14 -47.93 -63.42
CA LEU A 298 -34.28 -47.18 -63.96
C LEU A 298 -34.68 -47.69 -65.35
N VAL A 299 -33.71 -47.99 -66.23
CA VAL A 299 -33.94 -48.65 -67.52
C VAL A 299 -34.60 -50.01 -67.33
N GLU A 300 -34.12 -50.85 -66.41
CA GLU A 300 -34.74 -52.16 -66.11
C GLU A 300 -36.21 -52.02 -65.65
N THR A 301 -36.57 -51.00 -64.87
CA THR A 301 -37.98 -50.74 -64.51
C THR A 301 -38.83 -50.28 -65.69
N TYR A 302 -38.26 -49.54 -66.65
CA TYR A 302 -38.94 -49.17 -67.90
C TYR A 302 -39.08 -50.35 -68.85
N GLU A 303 -38.09 -51.24 -68.95
CA GLU A 303 -38.21 -52.48 -69.74
C GLU A 303 -39.23 -53.43 -69.13
N LEU A 304 -39.29 -53.58 -67.80
CA LEU A 304 -40.31 -54.37 -67.12
C LEU A 304 -41.73 -53.82 -67.33
N THR A 305 -41.93 -52.50 -67.24
CA THR A 305 -43.26 -51.90 -67.51
C THR A 305 -43.64 -51.95 -68.99
N LEU A 306 -42.69 -51.82 -69.92
CA LEU A 306 -42.94 -52.06 -71.34
C LEU A 306 -43.28 -53.53 -71.64
N GLN A 307 -42.60 -54.49 -71.01
CA GLN A 307 -42.95 -55.91 -71.15
C GLN A 307 -44.32 -56.23 -70.55
N ASP A 308 -44.71 -55.61 -69.44
CA ASP A 308 -46.04 -55.83 -68.86
C ASP A 308 -47.14 -55.18 -69.73
N MET A 309 -46.92 -53.96 -70.23
CA MET A 309 -47.81 -53.35 -71.23
C MET A 309 -47.92 -54.20 -72.51
N GLN A 310 -46.84 -54.83 -72.98
CA GLN A 310 -46.88 -55.74 -74.12
C GLN A 310 -47.62 -57.05 -73.82
N LYS A 311 -47.58 -57.56 -72.57
CA LYS A 311 -48.40 -58.70 -72.13
C LYS A 311 -49.88 -58.31 -72.04
N GLN A 312 -50.19 -57.13 -71.49
CA GLN A 312 -51.55 -56.61 -71.42
C GLN A 312 -52.14 -56.38 -72.82
N LEU A 313 -51.36 -55.84 -73.77
CA LEU A 313 -51.79 -55.69 -75.17
C LEU A 313 -52.06 -57.04 -75.84
N LYS A 314 -51.17 -58.04 -75.70
CA LYS A 314 -51.43 -59.39 -76.24
C LYS A 314 -52.64 -60.06 -75.62
N ALA A 315 -52.87 -59.88 -74.32
CA ALA A 315 -54.07 -60.36 -73.64
C ALA A 315 -55.36 -59.66 -74.10
N TYR A 316 -55.26 -58.46 -74.68
CA TYR A 316 -56.37 -57.76 -75.36
C TYR A 316 -56.56 -58.20 -76.82
N GLU A 317 -55.48 -58.51 -77.55
CA GLU A 317 -55.52 -58.96 -78.95
C GLU A 317 -56.06 -60.40 -79.10
N GLU A 318 -55.82 -61.29 -78.13
CA GLU A 318 -56.36 -62.66 -78.11
C GLU A 318 -57.78 -62.75 -77.50
N GLY A 319 -58.40 -61.60 -77.19
CA GLY A 319 -59.55 -61.49 -76.27
C GLY A 319 -60.93 -61.15 -76.87
N SER A 320 -61.27 -61.54 -78.11
CA SER A 320 -62.63 -61.27 -78.64
C SER A 320 -63.18 -62.25 -79.69
N PRO A 321 -64.23 -63.01 -79.33
CA PRO A 321 -65.20 -63.55 -80.27
C PRO A 321 -66.65 -63.07 -80.01
N GLU A 322 -67.34 -62.77 -81.11
CA GLU A 322 -68.77 -63.00 -81.36
C GLU A 322 -69.85 -62.41 -80.40
N ARG A 323 -70.52 -61.36 -80.87
CA ARG A 323 -71.95 -61.10 -80.59
C ARG A 323 -72.68 -60.69 -81.88
N ALA A 324 -73.45 -61.61 -82.48
CA ALA A 324 -74.17 -61.38 -83.73
C ALA A 324 -75.47 -62.20 -83.88
N THR A 325 -76.33 -62.21 -82.85
CA THR A 325 -77.75 -62.60 -82.98
C THR A 325 -78.61 -61.55 -82.31
N ALA A 326 -79.62 -61.03 -83.02
CA ALA A 326 -80.33 -59.81 -82.63
C ALA A 326 -81.78 -60.07 -82.16
N ASP A 327 -82.19 -59.31 -81.15
CA ASP A 327 -83.56 -58.82 -80.99
C ASP A 327 -83.50 -57.28 -80.96
N PRO A 328 -83.98 -56.55 -82.00
CA PRO A 328 -83.73 -55.11 -82.13
C PRO A 328 -84.40 -54.24 -81.05
N GLU A 329 -85.53 -54.68 -80.49
CA GLU A 329 -86.37 -53.79 -79.68
C GLU A 329 -85.98 -53.81 -78.19
N GLY A 330 -85.52 -54.96 -77.69
CA GLY A 330 -84.86 -55.07 -76.38
C GLY A 330 -83.56 -54.25 -76.33
N LEU A 331 -82.66 -54.44 -77.29
CA LEU A 331 -81.36 -53.75 -77.35
C LEU A 331 -81.49 -52.21 -77.41
N LEU A 332 -82.49 -51.67 -78.11
CA LEU A 332 -82.74 -50.22 -78.13
C LEU A 332 -83.33 -49.69 -76.81
N SER A 333 -83.99 -50.55 -76.02
CA SER A 333 -84.46 -50.20 -74.68
C SER A 333 -83.32 -50.24 -73.66
N GLU A 334 -82.51 -51.31 -73.69
CA GLU A 334 -81.32 -51.47 -72.86
C GLU A 334 -80.28 -50.37 -73.13
N MET A 335 -79.92 -50.14 -74.39
CA MET A 335 -78.95 -49.09 -74.76
C MET A 335 -79.45 -47.67 -74.41
N ARG A 336 -80.77 -47.41 -74.40
CA ARG A 336 -81.33 -46.14 -73.88
C ARG A 336 -81.31 -46.07 -72.36
N ALA A 337 -81.59 -47.17 -71.66
CA ALA A 337 -81.51 -47.24 -70.21
C ALA A 337 -80.07 -47.07 -69.73
N GLU A 338 -79.12 -47.70 -70.42
CA GLU A 338 -77.68 -47.59 -70.22
C GLU A 338 -77.17 -46.18 -70.55
N GLN A 339 -77.56 -45.60 -71.70
CA GLN A 339 -77.25 -44.19 -72.03
C GLN A 339 -77.80 -43.23 -70.96
N LYS A 340 -79.01 -43.48 -70.42
CA LYS A 340 -79.60 -42.68 -69.34
C LYS A 340 -78.86 -42.89 -68.01
N SER A 341 -78.44 -44.12 -67.70
CA SER A 341 -77.64 -44.48 -66.52
C SER A 341 -76.28 -43.78 -66.56
N LEU A 342 -75.54 -43.95 -67.66
CA LEU A 342 -74.25 -43.28 -67.92
C LEU A 342 -74.39 -41.75 -67.86
N ARG A 343 -75.50 -41.17 -68.34
CA ARG A 343 -75.74 -39.73 -68.22
C ARG A 343 -76.03 -39.28 -66.79
N SER A 344 -76.68 -40.12 -65.97
CA SER A 344 -76.85 -39.88 -64.53
C SER A 344 -75.49 -39.96 -63.82
N GLN A 345 -74.75 -41.06 -64.02
CA GLN A 345 -73.41 -41.28 -63.46
C GLN A 345 -72.42 -40.17 -63.86
N LEU A 346 -72.47 -39.67 -65.10
CA LEU A 346 -71.64 -38.55 -65.54
C LEU A 346 -72.05 -37.24 -64.84
N SER A 347 -73.36 -36.96 -64.71
CA SER A 347 -73.85 -35.80 -63.95
C SER A 347 -73.47 -35.89 -62.46
N GLU A 348 -73.56 -37.08 -61.86
CA GLU A 348 -73.17 -37.34 -60.48
C GLU A 348 -71.65 -37.14 -60.31
N ALA A 349 -70.84 -37.72 -61.19
CA ALA A 349 -69.39 -37.54 -61.23
C ALA A 349 -68.98 -36.07 -61.47
N GLU A 350 -69.74 -35.29 -62.25
CA GLU A 350 -69.54 -33.85 -62.38
C GLU A 350 -69.87 -33.09 -61.08
N THR A 351 -70.92 -33.47 -60.35
CA THR A 351 -71.19 -32.88 -59.03
C THR A 351 -70.14 -33.27 -57.99
N GLU A 352 -69.64 -34.51 -57.97
CA GLU A 352 -68.53 -34.93 -57.10
C GLU A 352 -67.23 -34.23 -57.46
N LYS A 353 -66.90 -34.12 -58.76
CA LYS A 353 -65.79 -33.29 -59.26
C LYS A 353 -65.92 -31.82 -58.83
N GLN A 354 -67.14 -31.28 -58.74
CA GLN A 354 -67.36 -29.93 -58.22
C GLN A 354 -67.21 -29.85 -56.69
N LYS A 355 -67.67 -30.87 -55.94
CA LYS A 355 -67.45 -30.98 -54.48
C LYS A 355 -65.96 -31.11 -54.15
N LEU A 356 -65.23 -32.00 -54.84
CA LEU A 356 -63.78 -32.18 -54.73
C LEU A 356 -63.00 -30.92 -55.11
N ARG A 357 -63.43 -30.17 -56.13
CA ARG A 357 -62.85 -28.85 -56.44
C ARG A 357 -63.08 -27.83 -55.31
N LYS A 358 -64.24 -27.86 -54.64
CA LYS A 358 -64.54 -27.00 -53.49
C LYS A 358 -63.72 -27.40 -52.26
N SER A 359 -63.61 -28.68 -51.92
CA SER A 359 -62.80 -29.14 -50.77
C SER A 359 -61.29 -28.99 -51.00
N PHE A 360 -60.80 -29.19 -52.22
CA PHE A 360 -59.43 -28.81 -52.59
C PHE A 360 -59.21 -27.29 -52.42
N SER A 361 -60.19 -26.47 -52.80
CA SER A 361 -60.11 -25.01 -52.66
C SER A 361 -60.24 -24.51 -51.22
N SER A 362 -60.85 -25.26 -50.30
CA SER A 362 -60.79 -24.96 -48.86
C SER A 362 -59.46 -25.44 -48.28
N LEU A 363 -59.06 -26.68 -48.52
CA LEU A 363 -57.78 -27.23 -48.03
C LEU A 363 -56.57 -26.41 -48.49
N GLN A 364 -56.60 -25.85 -49.70
CA GLN A 364 -55.57 -24.92 -50.20
C GLN A 364 -55.60 -23.53 -49.54
N LYS A 365 -56.69 -23.13 -48.86
CA LYS A 365 -56.73 -21.96 -47.97
C LYS A 365 -56.23 -22.33 -46.58
N ASP A 366 -56.68 -23.47 -46.05
CA ASP A 366 -56.33 -23.96 -44.71
C ASP A 366 -54.81 -24.22 -44.61
N LEU A 367 -54.21 -24.79 -45.66
CA LEU A 367 -52.73 -24.92 -45.79
C LEU A 367 -52.00 -23.57 -45.94
N ARG A 368 -52.68 -22.49 -46.34
CA ARG A 368 -52.10 -21.13 -46.38
C ARG A 368 -52.27 -20.38 -45.07
N THR A 369 -53.31 -20.65 -44.28
CA THR A 369 -53.46 -20.07 -42.93
C THR A 369 -52.50 -20.76 -41.97
N LEU A 370 -52.45 -22.09 -41.97
CA LEU A 370 -51.54 -22.87 -41.12
C LEU A 370 -50.05 -22.51 -41.33
N ARG A 371 -49.65 -22.23 -42.58
CA ARG A 371 -48.28 -21.74 -42.88
C ARG A 371 -48.00 -20.33 -42.36
N LYS A 372 -49.02 -19.47 -42.27
CA LYS A 372 -48.88 -18.11 -41.68
C LYS A 372 -48.90 -18.16 -40.16
N GLU A 373 -49.78 -18.98 -39.59
CA GLU A 373 -49.86 -19.25 -38.16
C GLU A 373 -48.50 -19.78 -37.66
N HIS A 374 -47.97 -20.82 -38.31
CA HIS A 374 -46.64 -21.36 -37.97
C HIS A 374 -45.49 -20.35 -38.16
N GLN A 375 -45.54 -19.50 -39.20
CA GLN A 375 -44.54 -18.43 -39.36
C GLN A 375 -44.59 -17.42 -38.21
N VAL A 376 -45.79 -17.04 -37.77
CA VAL A 376 -45.99 -16.13 -36.62
C VAL A 376 -45.61 -16.80 -35.30
N GLU A 377 -45.85 -18.09 -35.12
CA GLU A 377 -45.36 -18.88 -33.98
C GLU A 377 -43.82 -18.89 -33.94
N LEU A 378 -43.16 -19.12 -35.06
CA LEU A 378 -41.69 -19.08 -35.16
C LEU A 378 -41.12 -17.69 -34.89
N GLU A 379 -41.81 -16.62 -35.31
CA GLU A 379 -41.42 -15.24 -35.02
C GLU A 379 -41.65 -14.87 -33.53
N TYR A 380 -42.76 -15.32 -32.95
CA TYR A 380 -43.05 -15.17 -31.52
C TYR A 380 -42.01 -15.91 -30.66
N LEU A 381 -41.73 -17.18 -30.95
CA LEU A 381 -40.74 -17.98 -30.22
C LEU A 381 -39.32 -17.39 -30.32
N LYS A 382 -38.92 -16.89 -31.50
CA LYS A 382 -37.64 -16.17 -31.65
C LYS A 382 -37.59 -14.92 -30.79
N LYS A 383 -38.68 -14.14 -30.74
CA LYS A 383 -38.78 -12.92 -29.93
C LYS A 383 -38.76 -13.23 -28.43
N GLU A 384 -39.49 -14.25 -27.99
CA GLU A 384 -39.53 -14.72 -26.61
C GLU A 384 -38.16 -15.23 -26.15
N MET A 385 -37.47 -16.02 -26.97
CA MET A 385 -36.08 -16.46 -26.70
C MET A 385 -35.10 -15.28 -26.55
N VAL A 386 -35.17 -14.27 -27.44
CA VAL A 386 -34.33 -13.07 -27.31
C VAL A 386 -34.67 -12.28 -26.04
N GLU A 387 -35.95 -12.08 -25.74
CA GLU A 387 -36.37 -11.41 -24.50
C GLU A 387 -35.93 -12.15 -23.24
N GLU A 388 -35.92 -13.48 -23.22
CA GLU A 388 -35.38 -14.27 -22.10
C GLU A 388 -33.85 -14.19 -21.99
N TYR A 389 -33.12 -14.15 -23.11
CA TYR A 389 -31.68 -13.89 -23.08
C TYR A 389 -31.36 -12.47 -22.58
N ASP A 390 -32.10 -11.45 -23.00
CA ASP A 390 -31.94 -10.06 -22.53
C ASP A 390 -32.27 -9.93 -21.03
N LYS A 391 -33.38 -10.55 -20.57
CA LYS A 391 -33.72 -10.63 -19.13
C LYS A 391 -32.60 -11.29 -18.33
N LYS A 392 -32.08 -12.42 -18.80
CA LYS A 392 -30.99 -13.15 -18.14
C LYS A 392 -29.72 -12.29 -18.06
N LEU A 393 -29.28 -11.70 -19.18
CA LEU A 393 -28.09 -10.86 -19.24
C LEU A 393 -28.21 -9.64 -18.32
N LYS A 394 -29.39 -9.03 -18.23
CA LYS A 394 -29.66 -7.92 -17.31
C LYS A 394 -29.57 -8.35 -15.84
N LEU A 395 -30.14 -9.49 -15.47
CA LEU A 395 -30.04 -10.02 -14.10
C LEU A 395 -28.60 -10.40 -13.72
N GLU A 396 -27.82 -10.92 -14.66
CA GLU A 396 -26.40 -11.24 -14.47
C GLU A 396 -25.55 -9.97 -14.29
N MET A 397 -25.88 -8.90 -15.03
CA MET A 397 -25.29 -7.57 -14.85
C MET A 397 -25.64 -6.97 -13.48
N GLU A 398 -26.92 -6.99 -13.08
CA GLU A 398 -27.39 -6.47 -11.79
C GLU A 398 -26.77 -7.20 -10.59
N ASP A 399 -26.62 -8.54 -10.66
CA ASP A 399 -25.91 -9.33 -9.65
C ASP A 399 -24.41 -9.00 -9.58
N MET A 400 -23.74 -8.81 -10.72
CA MET A 400 -22.34 -8.35 -10.76
C MET A 400 -22.15 -6.93 -10.22
N GLU A 401 -23.06 -5.99 -10.53
CA GLU A 401 -23.07 -4.66 -9.92
C GLU A 401 -23.28 -4.71 -8.40
N MET A 402 -24.15 -5.60 -7.91
CA MET A 402 -24.38 -5.81 -6.49
C MET A 402 -23.19 -6.47 -5.78
N LYS A 403 -22.49 -7.40 -6.43
CA LYS A 403 -21.21 -7.97 -5.97
C LYS A 403 -20.11 -6.91 -5.89
N HIS A 404 -19.91 -6.10 -6.93
CA HIS A 404 -18.94 -5.00 -6.91
C HIS A 404 -19.30 -3.95 -5.85
N SER A 405 -20.57 -3.57 -5.74
CA SER A 405 -21.07 -2.60 -4.77
C SER A 405 -20.92 -3.07 -3.32
N SER A 406 -21.12 -4.36 -3.05
CA SER A 406 -20.95 -4.95 -1.71
C SER A 406 -19.48 -5.13 -1.35
N GLY A 407 -18.64 -5.60 -2.30
CA GLY A 407 -17.19 -5.68 -2.14
C GLY A 407 -16.54 -4.32 -1.85
N LEU A 408 -16.91 -3.27 -2.58
CA LEU A 408 -16.43 -1.90 -2.35
C LEU A 408 -16.88 -1.38 -0.97
N LYS A 409 -18.13 -1.64 -0.56
CA LYS A 409 -18.63 -1.29 0.78
C LYS A 409 -17.92 -2.06 1.90
N GLN A 410 -17.52 -3.31 1.66
CA GLN A 410 -16.70 -4.08 2.61
C GLN A 410 -15.29 -3.49 2.72
N LEU A 411 -14.63 -3.22 1.58
CA LEU A 411 -13.28 -2.66 1.54
C LEU A 411 -13.21 -1.28 2.23
N MET A 412 -14.19 -0.40 2.00
CA MET A 412 -14.27 0.89 2.70
C MET A 412 -14.46 0.74 4.22
N ARG A 413 -15.28 -0.22 4.68
CA ARG A 413 -15.43 -0.51 6.12
C ARG A 413 -14.13 -1.04 6.72
N GLU A 414 -13.42 -1.89 5.98
CA GLU A 414 -12.16 -2.46 6.43
C GLU A 414 -11.06 -1.40 6.54
N PHE A 415 -10.89 -0.54 5.52
CA PHE A 415 -9.99 0.61 5.61
C PHE A 415 -10.34 1.54 6.78
N ASN A 416 -11.61 1.92 6.94
CA ASN A 416 -12.03 2.76 8.06
C ASN A 416 -11.78 2.10 9.43
N THR A 417 -11.89 0.76 9.52
CA THR A 417 -11.58 -0.01 10.73
C THR A 417 -10.06 -0.08 10.99
N GLN A 418 -9.24 -0.19 9.94
CA GLN A 418 -7.78 -0.14 10.06
C GLN A 418 -7.29 1.26 10.47
N ILE A 419 -7.89 2.33 9.91
CA ILE A 419 -7.62 3.72 10.29
C ILE A 419 -7.95 3.94 11.76
N ALA A 420 -9.18 3.63 12.20
CA ALA A 420 -9.59 3.80 13.59
C ALA A 420 -8.71 3.01 14.59
N LYS A 421 -8.25 1.81 14.20
CA LYS A 421 -7.28 1.04 15.00
C LYS A 421 -5.92 1.73 15.08
N LYS A 422 -5.40 2.27 13.96
CA LYS A 422 -4.11 2.99 13.95
C LYS A 422 -4.17 4.31 14.69
N GLU A 423 -5.30 5.02 14.63
CA GLU A 423 -5.56 6.20 15.47
C GLU A 423 -5.56 5.81 16.96
N GLN A 424 -6.23 4.71 17.34
CA GLN A 424 -6.24 4.21 18.72
C GLN A 424 -4.85 3.77 19.22
N GLU A 425 -4.06 3.07 18.39
CA GLU A 425 -2.67 2.66 18.71
C GLU A 425 -1.74 3.87 18.90
N LEU A 426 -1.90 4.91 18.07
CA LEU A 426 -1.15 6.16 18.21
C LEU A 426 -1.58 6.92 19.47
N GLU A 427 -2.89 7.00 19.75
CA GLU A 427 -3.41 7.67 20.94
C GLU A 427 -2.96 6.98 22.23
N SER A 428 -2.94 5.63 22.28
CA SER A 428 -2.39 4.90 23.44
C SER A 428 -0.89 5.12 23.61
N THR A 429 -0.12 5.11 22.51
CA THR A 429 1.33 5.36 22.54
C THR A 429 1.66 6.77 23.04
N VAL A 430 0.91 7.78 22.59
CA VAL A 430 1.03 9.16 23.07
C VAL A 430 0.63 9.26 24.55
N ARG A 431 -0.49 8.65 24.95
CA ARG A 431 -0.98 8.66 26.33
C ARG A 431 -0.01 8.01 27.31
N GLU A 432 0.61 6.89 26.93
CA GLU A 432 1.68 6.25 27.71
C GLU A 432 2.95 7.11 27.81
N THR A 433 3.33 7.78 26.71
CA THR A 433 4.53 8.63 26.69
C THR A 433 4.33 9.87 27.56
N VAL A 434 3.14 10.47 27.54
CA VAL A 434 2.75 11.56 28.45
C VAL A 434 2.69 11.08 29.90
N GLY A 435 2.12 9.89 30.16
CA GLY A 435 2.09 9.30 31.51
C GLY A 435 3.49 9.12 32.09
N LYS A 436 4.41 8.50 31.34
CA LYS A 436 5.81 8.29 31.75
C LYS A 436 6.57 9.62 31.96
N ALA A 437 6.25 10.66 31.19
CA ALA A 437 6.81 12.00 31.41
C ALA A 437 6.28 12.65 32.69
N GLN A 438 4.98 12.48 32.99
CA GLN A 438 4.33 12.99 34.21
C GLN A 438 4.80 12.22 35.46
N GLU A 439 5.03 10.91 35.37
CA GLU A 439 5.63 10.10 36.44
C GLU A 439 7.01 10.65 36.82
N VAL A 440 7.89 10.91 35.84
CA VAL A 440 9.22 11.49 36.06
C VAL A 440 9.15 12.93 36.58
N GLU A 441 8.17 13.74 36.15
CA GLU A 441 7.94 15.08 36.71
C GLU A 441 7.53 15.02 38.18
N VAL A 442 6.63 14.09 38.55
CA VAL A 442 6.19 13.87 39.94
C VAL A 442 7.34 13.37 40.81
N GLU A 443 8.13 12.39 40.35
CA GLU A 443 9.32 11.93 41.08
C GLU A 443 10.34 13.07 41.28
N LEU A 444 10.58 13.91 40.27
CA LEU A 444 11.50 15.04 40.39
C LEU A 444 10.99 16.10 41.38
N LEU A 445 9.68 16.39 41.38
CA LEU A 445 9.05 17.30 42.34
C LEU A 445 9.06 16.75 43.76
N GLU A 446 8.90 15.43 43.95
CA GLU A 446 8.99 14.79 45.26
C GLU A 446 10.43 14.80 45.79
N ASN A 447 11.43 14.48 44.95
CA ASN A 447 12.85 14.58 45.32
C ASN A 447 13.24 16.02 45.75
N HIS A 448 12.91 17.04 44.95
CA HIS A 448 13.17 18.43 45.33
C HIS A 448 12.44 18.85 46.63
N ARG A 449 11.23 18.30 46.87
CA ARG A 449 10.47 18.54 48.11
C ARG A 449 11.13 17.86 49.32
N GLU A 450 11.67 16.66 49.16
CA GLU A 450 12.46 15.99 50.21
C GLU A 450 13.75 16.76 50.51
N GLU A 451 14.50 17.18 49.49
CA GLU A 451 15.71 18.00 49.64
C GLU A 451 15.43 19.32 50.36
N ALA A 452 14.39 20.05 49.96
CA ALA A 452 13.95 21.27 50.63
C ALA A 452 13.58 20.99 52.11
N SER A 453 12.89 19.88 52.39
CA SER A 453 12.56 19.47 53.76
C SER A 453 13.80 19.11 54.59
N GLN A 454 14.83 18.50 53.98
CA GLN A 454 16.10 18.18 54.63
C GLN A 454 16.89 19.46 54.93
N LEU A 455 17.03 20.37 53.96
CA LEU A 455 17.68 21.67 54.14
C LEU A 455 16.99 22.50 55.23
N GLN A 456 15.66 22.54 55.25
CA GLN A 456 14.92 23.30 56.27
C GLN A 456 15.08 22.71 57.69
N LYS A 457 15.24 21.39 57.82
CA LYS A 457 15.61 20.74 59.11
C LYS A 457 17.03 21.11 59.55
N VAL A 458 17.98 21.17 58.61
CA VAL A 458 19.36 21.60 58.89
C VAL A 458 19.42 23.07 59.31
N ILE A 459 18.65 23.94 58.66
CA ILE A 459 18.52 25.36 59.04
C ILE A 459 17.95 25.47 60.46
N ALA A 460 16.83 24.82 60.76
CA ALA A 460 16.23 24.84 62.10
C ALA A 460 17.19 24.33 63.20
N GLN A 461 17.94 23.25 62.93
CA GLN A 461 18.97 22.76 63.85
C GLN A 461 20.10 23.80 64.05
N LYS A 462 20.47 24.55 63.01
CA LYS A 462 21.49 25.61 63.10
C LYS A 462 20.99 26.85 63.82
N ASP A 463 19.72 27.22 63.66
CA ASP A 463 19.08 28.28 64.44
C ASP A 463 19.04 27.90 65.94
N ASP A 464 18.75 26.65 66.26
CA ASP A 464 18.75 26.18 67.65
C ASP A 464 20.16 26.03 68.23
N ASP A 465 21.16 25.64 67.41
CA ASP A 465 22.58 25.68 67.79
C ASP A 465 23.00 27.12 68.11
N LEU A 466 22.61 28.08 67.25
CA LEU A 466 22.91 29.50 67.41
C LEU A 466 22.25 30.07 68.68
N LYS A 467 20.95 29.85 68.90
CA LYS A 467 20.23 30.24 70.14
C LYS A 467 20.96 29.72 71.39
N ARG A 468 21.37 28.44 71.38
CA ARG A 468 22.13 27.83 72.49
C ARG A 468 23.53 28.44 72.68
N THR A 469 24.15 29.02 71.65
CA THR A 469 25.39 29.81 71.83
C THR A 469 25.12 31.23 72.34
N VAL A 470 24.07 31.90 71.84
CA VAL A 470 23.66 33.24 72.30
C VAL A 470 23.33 33.21 73.80
N GLN A 471 22.49 32.27 74.25
CA GLN A 471 22.14 32.09 75.66
C GLN A 471 23.37 31.93 76.58
N ARG A 472 24.40 31.19 76.12
CA ARG A 472 25.66 31.04 76.89
C ARG A 472 26.44 32.35 76.99
N TYR A 473 26.45 33.17 75.93
CA TYR A 473 27.08 34.49 75.98
C TYR A 473 26.28 35.47 76.85
N GLU A 474 24.95 35.42 76.80
CA GLU A 474 24.06 36.18 77.69
C GLU A 474 24.31 35.81 79.17
N GLU A 475 24.38 34.51 79.50
CA GLU A 475 24.75 34.04 80.85
C GLU A 475 26.14 34.53 81.31
N ILE A 476 27.12 34.52 80.41
CA ILE A 476 28.50 34.97 80.73
C ILE A 476 28.54 36.49 80.93
N LEU A 477 27.80 37.24 80.11
CA LEU A 477 27.68 38.69 80.25
C LEU A 477 26.96 39.06 81.55
N GLN A 478 25.84 38.41 81.87
CA GLN A 478 25.11 38.64 83.13
C GLN A 478 25.99 38.34 84.36
N LYS A 479 26.66 37.17 84.41
CA LYS A 479 27.57 36.84 85.52
C LYS A 479 28.70 37.88 85.68
N ARG A 480 29.20 38.41 84.56
CA ARG A 480 30.24 39.46 84.57
C ARG A 480 29.69 40.83 84.98
N GLU A 481 28.45 41.15 84.63
CA GLU A 481 27.75 42.35 85.10
C GLU A 481 27.47 42.28 86.60
N GLU A 482 27.05 41.11 87.11
CA GLU A 482 26.91 40.82 88.54
C GLU A 482 28.25 40.93 89.29
N GLU A 483 29.33 40.34 88.75
CA GLU A 483 30.69 40.49 89.31
C GLU A 483 31.16 41.95 89.34
N MET A 484 30.94 42.72 88.26
CA MET A 484 31.34 44.13 88.22
C MET A 484 30.47 44.99 89.15
N GLY A 485 29.16 44.72 89.23
CA GLY A 485 28.26 45.39 90.16
C GLY A 485 28.65 45.16 91.63
N ALA A 486 29.00 43.93 91.98
CA ALA A 486 29.52 43.58 93.31
C ALA A 486 30.81 44.33 93.64
N ARG A 487 31.79 44.37 92.72
CA ARG A 487 33.04 45.12 92.91
C ARG A 487 32.83 46.63 93.01
N VAL A 488 31.92 47.20 92.21
CA VAL A 488 31.57 48.61 92.29
C VAL A 488 30.95 48.93 93.66
N TRP A 489 30.04 48.09 94.15
CA TRP A 489 29.44 48.25 95.48
C TRP A 489 30.48 48.11 96.61
N GLU A 490 31.42 47.17 96.50
CA GLU A 490 32.49 46.95 97.47
C GLU A 490 33.44 48.17 97.53
N VAL A 491 33.87 48.70 96.37
CA VAL A 491 34.66 49.96 96.29
C VAL A 491 33.87 51.17 96.78
N GLN A 492 32.56 51.23 96.54
CA GLN A 492 31.69 52.29 97.06
C GLN A 492 31.70 52.28 98.60
N LYS A 493 31.61 51.09 99.20
CA LYS A 493 31.64 50.87 100.65
C LYS A 493 33.01 51.17 101.26
N GLU A 494 34.11 50.76 100.63
CA GLU A 494 35.46 51.14 101.05
C GLU A 494 35.64 52.67 101.06
N LEU A 495 35.08 53.37 100.06
CA LEU A 495 35.14 54.82 99.96
C LEU A 495 34.33 55.51 101.07
N GLU A 496 33.14 54.98 101.41
CA GLU A 496 32.33 55.45 102.53
C GLU A 496 33.02 55.22 103.89
N GLU A 497 33.63 54.05 104.10
CA GLU A 497 34.40 53.74 105.31
C GLU A 497 35.65 54.64 105.44
N LEU A 498 36.34 54.94 104.34
CA LEU A 498 37.46 55.89 104.31
C LEU A 498 37.00 57.33 104.61
N GLN A 499 35.84 57.77 104.10
CA GLN A 499 35.28 59.07 104.45
C GLN A 499 34.91 59.17 105.92
N GLN A 500 34.26 58.13 106.49
CA GLN A 500 33.93 58.07 107.91
C GLN A 500 35.19 58.03 108.79
N SER A 501 36.23 57.27 108.40
CA SER A 501 37.53 57.25 109.08
C SER A 501 38.18 58.64 109.09
N THR A 502 38.14 59.34 107.96
CA THR A 502 38.72 60.69 107.79
C THR A 502 37.99 61.74 108.64
N GLN A 503 36.67 61.60 108.86
CA GLN A 503 35.90 62.51 109.73
C GLN A 503 36.18 62.30 111.24
N ASN A 504 36.67 61.13 111.65
CA ASN A 504 36.79 60.75 113.07
C ASN A 504 38.18 60.99 113.69
N SER A 505 39.15 61.58 112.96
CA SER A 505 40.53 61.75 113.44
C SER A 505 40.93 63.22 113.64
N PRO A 506 40.88 63.76 114.87
CA PRO A 506 41.36 65.11 115.15
C PRO A 506 42.89 65.16 115.22
N GLN A 507 43.48 65.77 114.20
CA GLN A 507 44.64 66.67 114.35
C GLN A 507 46.01 66.06 114.72
N GLY A 508 46.17 64.74 114.69
CA GLY A 508 47.49 64.09 114.62
C GLY A 508 48.08 64.00 113.19
N SER A 509 47.25 64.17 112.17
CA SER A 509 47.50 63.57 110.85
C SER A 509 48.44 64.32 109.90
N LEU A 510 48.65 65.64 110.01
CA LEU A 510 49.25 66.42 108.91
C LEU A 510 50.67 65.97 108.51
N THR A 511 51.57 65.79 109.48
CA THR A 511 52.95 65.34 109.23
C THR A 511 53.03 63.87 108.83
N GLU A 512 52.13 63.04 109.36
CA GLU A 512 52.06 61.63 108.98
C GLU A 512 51.46 61.46 107.58
N LEU A 513 50.43 62.22 107.21
CA LEU A 513 49.93 62.31 105.84
C LEU A 513 51.01 62.81 104.88
N GLN A 514 51.87 63.75 105.29
CA GLN A 514 52.96 64.22 104.42
C GLN A 514 54.05 63.15 104.23
N ALA A 515 54.35 62.36 105.26
CA ALA A 515 55.24 61.19 105.15
C ALA A 515 54.61 60.06 104.32
N GLN A 516 53.35 59.71 104.57
CA GLN A 516 52.60 58.72 103.78
C GLN A 516 52.39 59.17 102.34
N LEU A 517 52.16 60.46 102.07
CA LEU A 517 52.05 61.01 100.72
C LEU A 517 53.39 60.91 99.98
N ALA A 518 54.52 61.20 100.64
CA ALA A 518 55.85 60.97 100.07
C ALA A 518 56.07 59.47 99.77
N GLN A 519 55.78 58.58 100.72
CA GLN A 519 55.90 57.13 100.55
C GLN A 519 55.00 56.60 99.41
N LYS A 520 53.74 57.04 99.35
CA LYS A 520 52.78 56.67 98.29
C LYS A 520 53.19 57.25 96.94
N THR A 521 53.80 58.44 96.90
CA THR A 521 54.37 59.03 95.67
C THR A 521 55.56 58.19 95.17
N THR A 522 56.45 57.76 96.06
CA THR A 522 57.54 56.82 95.71
C THR A 522 56.97 55.50 95.18
N LEU A 523 56.07 54.85 95.91
CA LEU A 523 55.43 53.60 95.47
C LEU A 523 54.66 53.74 94.15
N LEU A 524 54.05 54.89 93.88
CA LEU A 524 53.36 55.18 92.62
C LEU A 524 54.35 55.44 91.46
N SER A 525 55.55 55.95 91.75
CA SER A 525 56.64 56.03 90.77
C SER A 525 57.25 54.66 90.46
N GLU A 526 57.42 53.79 91.47
CA GLU A 526 57.86 52.40 91.30
C GLU A 526 56.81 51.56 90.55
N ALA A 527 55.52 51.76 90.86
CA ALA A 527 54.43 51.10 90.16
C ALA A 527 54.34 51.54 88.69
N ARG A 528 54.56 52.83 88.38
CA ARG A 528 54.67 53.32 87.00
C ARG A 528 55.88 52.78 86.27
N LEU A 529 57.02 52.60 86.96
CA LEU A 529 58.19 51.93 86.37
C LEU A 529 57.85 50.49 85.97
N LYS A 530 57.20 49.73 86.87
CA LYS A 530 56.73 48.37 86.56
C LYS A 530 55.65 48.33 85.49
N GLU A 531 54.77 49.32 85.44
CA GLU A 531 53.79 49.47 84.36
C GLU A 531 54.51 49.64 83.02
N GLN A 532 55.55 50.48 82.96
CA GLN A 532 56.39 50.63 81.77
C GLN A 532 57.14 49.33 81.42
N GLU A 533 57.74 48.64 82.39
CA GLU A 533 58.37 47.32 82.19
C GLU A 533 57.38 46.29 81.61
N PHE A 534 56.14 46.26 82.11
CA PHE A 534 55.08 45.41 81.57
C PHE A 534 54.63 45.86 80.18
N GLN A 535 54.50 47.15 79.91
CA GLN A 535 54.18 47.66 78.57
C GLN A 535 55.27 47.31 77.56
N GLU A 536 56.55 47.49 77.89
CA GLU A 536 57.69 47.09 77.04
C GLU A 536 57.73 45.56 76.83
N THR A 537 57.42 44.78 77.87
CA THR A 537 57.28 43.32 77.78
C THR A 537 56.11 42.92 76.87
N ILE A 538 54.97 43.62 76.95
CA ILE A 538 53.79 43.40 76.11
C ILE A 538 54.10 43.73 74.65
N HIS A 539 54.71 44.88 74.34
CA HIS A 539 55.14 45.20 72.97
C HIS A 539 56.12 44.15 72.42
N THR A 540 57.06 43.69 73.26
CA THR A 540 58.02 42.63 72.90
C THR A 540 57.34 41.26 72.66
N LEU A 541 56.24 40.96 73.35
CA LEU A 541 55.44 39.76 73.14
C LEU A 541 54.51 39.89 71.92
N GLU A 542 53.87 41.05 71.74
CA GLU A 542 53.06 41.35 70.57
C GLU A 542 53.87 41.25 69.28
N ASP A 543 55.09 41.80 69.22
CA ASP A 543 55.91 41.73 68.02
C ASP A 543 56.41 40.31 67.74
N LYS A 544 56.66 39.50 68.79
CA LYS A 544 56.86 38.05 68.63
C LYS A 544 55.62 37.38 68.04
N PHE A 545 54.42 37.70 68.53
CA PHE A 545 53.16 37.20 67.97
C PHE A 545 52.94 37.71 66.52
N ARG A 546 53.24 38.97 66.20
CA ARG A 546 53.15 39.57 64.86
C ARG A 546 54.08 38.88 63.86
N CYS A 547 55.27 38.46 64.30
CA CYS A 547 56.20 37.64 63.51
C CYS A 547 55.71 36.18 63.37
N VAL A 548 55.22 35.55 64.44
CA VAL A 548 54.71 34.18 64.40
C VAL A 548 53.46 34.06 63.53
N HIS A 549 52.51 35.00 63.62
CA HIS A 549 51.24 34.94 62.87
C HIS A 549 51.45 35.03 61.35
N LYS A 550 52.51 35.71 60.89
CA LYS A 550 52.92 35.72 59.47
C LYS A 550 53.52 34.39 58.98
N ASN A 551 53.96 33.53 59.89
CA ASN A 551 54.68 32.29 59.58
C ASN A 551 53.91 31.00 59.98
N SER A 552 52.76 31.10 60.64
CA SER A 552 52.12 29.96 61.35
C SER A 552 50.78 29.48 60.79
N VAL A 553 50.18 30.14 59.80
CA VAL A 553 48.86 29.74 59.24
C VAL A 553 49.03 28.71 58.12
N VAL A 554 49.62 27.55 58.45
CA VAL A 554 49.87 26.43 57.53
C VAL A 554 49.55 25.09 58.21
N THR A 555 48.28 24.65 58.07
CA THR A 555 47.80 23.25 58.26
C THR A 555 47.88 22.70 59.72
N HIS A 556 47.15 21.66 60.17
CA HIS A 556 46.29 20.67 59.50
C HIS A 556 45.03 20.31 60.31
N LEU A 557 43.95 19.91 59.61
CA LEU A 557 43.16 18.67 59.77
C LEU A 557 41.84 18.80 58.98
N GLY A 558 41.43 17.88 58.11
CA GLY A 558 42.05 16.66 57.59
C GLY A 558 41.50 16.30 56.20
N SER A 559 42.15 15.38 55.48
CA SER A 559 41.91 15.10 54.05
C SER A 559 41.11 13.81 53.81
N ALA A 560 40.36 13.76 52.70
CA ALA A 560 40.05 12.51 52.00
C ALA A 560 39.94 12.73 50.47
N TYR A 561 40.64 11.88 49.70
CA TYR A 561 40.58 11.69 48.23
C TYR A 561 41.02 12.85 47.30
N GLY A 562 41.80 12.48 46.27
CA GLY A 562 42.14 13.33 45.11
C GLY A 562 43.64 13.53 44.88
N GLU A 563 44.24 12.73 43.97
CA GLU A 563 45.58 12.99 43.44
C GLU A 563 45.57 13.96 42.23
N ALA A 564 46.77 14.36 41.78
CA ALA A 564 47.09 14.92 40.46
C ALA A 564 46.90 16.44 40.18
N LYS A 565 47.91 17.22 40.61
CA LYS A 565 48.72 18.21 39.83
C LYS A 565 48.04 19.29 38.95
N HIS A 566 48.55 20.54 39.10
CA HIS A 566 48.33 21.75 38.26
C HIS A 566 46.88 22.26 38.24
N TYR A 567 46.53 23.47 38.73
CA TYR A 567 47.29 24.72 38.83
C TYR A 567 47.11 25.39 40.21
N GLY A 568 48.08 26.22 40.61
CA GLY A 568 47.86 27.21 41.67
C GLY A 568 47.33 28.53 41.08
N PHE A 569 46.23 29.05 41.62
CA PHE A 569 45.75 30.39 41.34
C PHE A 569 45.53 31.13 42.65
N ASP A 570 46.11 32.33 42.77
CA ASP A 570 46.05 33.15 43.99
C ASP A 570 44.78 34.02 43.96
N ALA A 571 43.97 33.95 45.01
CA ALA A 571 42.55 34.30 44.97
C ALA A 571 42.24 35.79 45.27
N LEU A 572 43.23 36.68 45.24
CA LEU A 572 43.10 38.06 45.73
C LEU A 572 43.51 39.17 44.73
N ALA A 573 43.60 38.84 43.44
CA ALA A 573 43.62 39.85 42.37
C ALA A 573 42.98 39.29 41.08
N GLU A 574 41.74 39.70 40.75
CA GLU A 574 41.22 39.50 39.39
C GLU A 574 42.00 40.41 38.43
N PRO A 575 42.70 39.88 37.40
CA PRO A 575 43.31 40.71 36.38
C PRO A 575 42.21 41.40 35.57
N THR A 576 42.45 42.63 35.09
CA THR A 576 41.48 43.41 34.29
C THR A 576 41.01 42.67 33.02
N GLU A 577 41.79 41.71 32.53
CA GLU A 577 41.41 40.76 31.46
C GLU A 577 40.14 39.96 31.79
N PHE A 578 39.89 39.61 33.07
CA PHE A 578 38.77 38.77 33.50
C PHE A 578 37.46 39.54 33.62
N GLU A 579 37.48 40.78 34.10
CA GLU A 579 36.31 41.68 34.05
C GLU A 579 35.90 41.96 32.60
N TYR A 580 36.88 42.19 31.72
CA TYR A 580 36.64 42.37 30.30
C TYR A 580 36.04 41.11 29.67
N LEU A 581 36.61 39.92 29.94
CA LEU A 581 36.08 38.64 29.46
C LEU A 581 34.64 38.40 29.95
N ARG A 582 34.35 38.66 31.24
CA ARG A 582 33.02 38.58 31.85
C ARG A 582 32.00 39.43 31.08
N LYS A 583 32.38 40.64 30.65
CA LYS A 583 31.54 41.52 29.83
C LYS A 583 31.37 41.02 28.39
N VAL A 584 32.42 40.55 27.73
CA VAL A 584 32.36 40.06 26.34
C VAL A 584 31.54 38.76 26.23
N LEU A 585 31.67 37.86 27.22
CA LEU A 585 30.82 36.67 27.33
C LEU A 585 29.34 37.04 27.48
N PHE A 586 29.01 38.08 28.25
CA PHE A 586 27.63 38.56 28.39
C PHE A 586 27.07 39.08 27.05
N GLU A 587 27.77 39.96 26.34
CA GLU A 587 27.28 40.47 25.03
C GLU A 587 27.13 39.34 23.99
N TYR A 588 28.04 38.35 23.99
CA TYR A 588 27.93 37.14 23.16
C TYR A 588 26.68 36.31 23.51
N MET A 589 26.41 36.06 24.79
CA MET A 589 25.20 35.36 25.24
C MET A 589 23.91 36.14 24.96
N MET A 590 23.97 37.47 24.94
CA MET A 590 22.87 38.35 24.52
C MET A 590 22.71 38.46 22.99
N GLY A 591 23.46 37.67 22.21
CA GLY A 591 23.33 37.58 20.75
C GLY A 591 23.89 38.80 19.99
N ARG A 592 24.72 39.63 20.63
CA ARG A 592 25.22 40.89 20.06
C ARG A 592 26.60 40.70 19.46
N GLU A 593 26.75 41.11 18.20
CA GLU A 593 28.01 41.04 17.44
C GLU A 593 28.75 39.70 17.60
N THR A 594 28.03 38.57 17.60
CA THR A 594 28.53 37.30 18.17
C THR A 594 29.85 36.84 17.56
N LYS A 595 30.04 37.01 16.25
CA LYS A 595 31.32 36.76 15.57
C LYS A 595 32.48 37.62 16.10
N THR A 596 32.24 38.90 16.35
CA THR A 596 33.22 39.82 16.95
C THR A 596 33.51 39.41 18.40
N MET A 597 32.47 39.15 19.20
CA MET A 597 32.63 38.77 20.60
C MET A 597 33.34 37.42 20.75
N ALA A 598 33.02 36.41 19.93
CA ALA A 598 33.71 35.12 19.89
C ALA A 598 35.19 35.27 19.50
N LYS A 599 35.52 36.18 18.56
CA LYS A 599 36.91 36.49 18.19
C LYS A 599 37.67 37.16 19.33
N VAL A 600 37.00 38.00 20.12
CA VAL A 600 37.60 38.60 21.34
C VAL A 600 37.78 37.54 22.43
N ILE A 601 36.78 36.70 22.71
CA ILE A 601 36.85 35.61 23.71
C ILE A 601 38.02 34.67 23.41
N THR A 602 38.12 34.19 22.17
CA THR A 602 39.22 33.31 21.73
C THR A 602 40.59 33.98 21.81
N SER A 603 40.67 35.29 21.59
CA SER A 603 41.92 36.07 21.73
C SER A 603 42.33 36.27 23.20
N VAL A 604 41.38 36.64 24.08
CA VAL A 604 41.64 36.85 25.52
C VAL A 604 42.02 35.54 26.21
N LEU A 605 41.30 34.46 25.89
CA LEU A 605 41.60 33.10 26.38
C LEU A 605 42.74 32.40 25.61
N LYS A 606 43.39 33.08 24.66
CA LYS A 606 44.61 32.64 23.95
C LYS A 606 44.46 31.25 23.30
N PHE A 607 43.32 31.02 22.63
CA PHE A 607 43.01 29.78 21.93
C PHE A 607 44.01 29.49 20.78
N PRO A 608 44.38 28.21 20.54
CA PRO A 608 45.17 27.82 19.37
C PRO A 608 44.49 28.24 18.06
N PRO A 609 45.25 28.61 17.01
CA PRO A 609 44.69 29.09 15.74
C PRO A 609 43.62 28.17 15.15
N ASP A 610 43.86 26.86 15.15
CA ASP A 610 42.96 25.84 14.60
C ASP A 610 41.61 25.81 15.33
N GLN A 611 41.63 26.00 16.66
CA GLN A 611 40.42 26.05 17.47
C GLN A 611 39.67 27.37 17.26
N THR A 612 40.39 28.50 17.20
CA THR A 612 39.81 29.81 16.86
C THR A 612 39.13 29.77 15.50
N GLN A 613 39.78 29.19 14.47
CA GLN A 613 39.21 29.03 13.13
C GLN A 613 37.93 28.18 13.16
N THR A 614 37.97 27.02 13.83
CA THR A 614 36.80 26.13 14.01
C THR A 614 35.62 26.84 14.70
N ILE A 615 35.91 27.75 15.64
CA ILE A 615 34.88 28.54 16.34
C ILE A 615 34.31 29.63 15.41
N MET A 616 35.14 30.30 14.62
CA MET A 616 34.66 31.30 13.63
C MET A 616 33.76 30.67 12.56
N GLU A 617 34.11 29.51 12.04
CA GLU A 617 33.32 28.79 11.02
C GLU A 617 31.95 28.33 11.56
N LYS A 618 31.88 27.93 12.84
CA LYS A 618 30.61 27.63 13.53
C LYS A 618 29.75 28.87 13.76
N GLU A 619 30.36 30.03 14.01
CA GLU A 619 29.61 31.27 14.21
C GLU A 619 29.08 31.85 12.89
N ASP A 620 29.84 31.73 11.80
CA ASP A 620 29.35 32.04 10.45
C ASP A 620 28.17 31.12 10.06
N SER A 621 28.22 29.85 10.45
CA SER A 621 27.13 28.89 10.25
C SER A 621 25.87 29.23 11.09
N ARG A 622 26.03 29.83 12.27
CA ARG A 622 24.92 30.31 13.12
C ARG A 622 24.24 31.54 12.53
N THR A 623 24.98 32.49 11.97
CA THR A 623 24.37 33.67 11.32
C THR A 623 23.51 33.32 10.09
N LEU A 624 23.76 32.18 9.44
CA LEU A 624 22.96 31.68 8.32
C LEU A 624 21.63 31.00 8.72
N THR A 625 21.38 30.74 10.01
CA THR A 625 20.22 29.95 10.47
C THR A 625 19.11 30.74 11.16
N TRP A 626 19.23 32.07 11.29
CA TRP A 626 18.23 32.95 11.91
C TRP A 626 17.45 33.84 10.92
N LEU A 627 17.55 33.54 9.62
CA LEU A 627 16.98 34.34 8.52
C LEU A 627 16.30 33.46 7.45
N ARG A 628 15.46 32.51 7.90
CA ARG A 628 14.54 31.73 7.06
C ARG A 628 13.24 31.46 7.83
#